data_AF-U3U0C6-F1
#
_entry.id   AF-U3U0C6-F1
#
_cell.length_a   1.000
_cell.length_b   1.000
_cell.length_c   1.000
_cell.angle_alpha   90.00
_cell.angle_beta   90.00
_cell.angle_gamma   90.00
#
_symmetry.space_group_name_H-M   'P 1'
#
loop_
_entity.id
_entity.type
_entity.pdbx_description
1 polymer ?
#
loop_
_entity_poly.entity_id
_entity_poly.type
_entity_poly.pdbx_seq_one_letter_code
_entity_poly.pdbx_strand_id
1 'polypeptide(L)'
;MYHTTPLLTTIVGGLVLAFLLGMLANRLHISPLVGYLLAGVLAGPFTPSFVADTNLAPELAELGVILLMFGVGLHFSLKDLMSVKSIAIPGAIAQIAVATLLGMGLSWAMGWS
;
A
#
# COMPACT_ATOMS: atom_id res chain seq x y z
N MET A 1 -3.10 -1.40 -33.73
CA MET A 1 -3.15 -2.66 -32.95
C MET A 1 -2.04 -2.69 -31.88
N TYR A 2 -2.04 -1.73 -30.96
CA TYR A 2 -1.00 -1.51 -29.93
C TYR A 2 -1.61 -1.10 -28.57
N HIS A 3 -2.77 -1.67 -28.20
CA HIS A 3 -3.50 -1.24 -26.99
C HIS A 3 -3.40 -2.20 -25.79
N THR A 4 -2.74 -3.36 -25.93
CA THR A 4 -2.58 -4.36 -24.85
C THR A 4 -1.20 -4.36 -24.18
N THR A 5 -0.22 -3.71 -24.80
CA THR A 5 1.14 -3.58 -24.25
C THR A 5 1.22 -2.79 -22.94
N PRO A 6 0.49 -1.67 -22.71
CA PRO A 6 0.68 -0.87 -21.49
C PRO A 6 0.21 -1.60 -20.23
N LEU A 7 -0.88 -2.37 -20.31
CA LEU A 7 -1.38 -3.15 -19.18
C LEU A 7 -0.41 -4.29 -18.82
N LEU A 8 -0.01 -5.08 -19.82
CA LEU A 8 0.90 -6.21 -19.59
C LEU A 8 2.25 -5.72 -19.05
N THR A 9 2.80 -4.66 -19.62
CA THR A 9 4.08 -4.10 -19.17
C THR A 9 3.98 -3.52 -17.77
N THR A 10 2.91 -2.78 -17.45
CA THR A 10 2.66 -2.25 -16.10
C THR A 10 2.56 -3.35 -15.05
N ILE A 11 1.75 -4.38 -15.30
CA ILE A 11 1.54 -5.49 -14.36
C ILE A 11 2.82 -6.31 -14.22
N VAL A 12 3.38 -6.80 -15.32
CA VAL A 12 4.55 -7.68 -15.29
C VAL A 12 5.78 -6.93 -14.76
N GLY A 13 6.03 -5.72 -15.26
CA GLY A 13 7.15 -4.90 -14.81
C GLY A 13 7.03 -4.54 -13.33
N GLY A 14 5.85 -4.12 -12.88
CA GLY A 14 5.57 -3.83 -11.48
C GLY A 14 5.76 -5.04 -10.56
N LEU A 15 5.18 -6.20 -10.92
CA LEU A 15 5.31 -7.44 -10.14
C LEU A 15 6.76 -7.95 -10.09
N VAL A 16 7.47 -7.93 -11.21
CA VAL A 16 8.88 -8.39 -11.25
C VAL A 16 9.76 -7.47 -10.42
N LEU A 17 9.63 -6.15 -10.55
CA LEU A 17 10.38 -5.20 -9.73
C LEU A 17 10.06 -5.35 -8.25
N ALA A 18 8.78 -5.44 -7.89
CA ALA A 18 8.34 -5.67 -6.52
C ALA A 18 8.91 -6.99 -5.97
N PHE A 19 8.90 -8.06 -6.75
CA PHE A 19 9.45 -9.36 -6.34
C PHE A 19 10.97 -9.30 -6.10
N LEU A 20 11.72 -8.71 -7.04
CA LEU A 20 13.18 -8.60 -6.92
C LEU A 20 13.59 -7.74 -5.72
N LEU A 21 12.99 -6.57 -5.57
CA LEU A 21 13.30 -5.66 -4.46
C LEU A 21 12.74 -6.16 -3.13
N GLY A 22 11.57 -6.80 -3.12
CA GLY A 22 11.03 -7.46 -1.94
C GLY A 22 11.90 -8.64 -1.48
N MET A 23 12.43 -9.43 -2.42
CA MET A 23 13.38 -10.50 -2.12
C MET A 23 14.70 -9.94 -1.57
N LEU A 24 15.21 -8.84 -2.15
CA LEU A 24 16.40 -8.17 -1.65
C LEU A 24 16.18 -7.62 -0.24
N ALA A 25 15.04 -6.95 0.01
CA ALA A 25 14.64 -6.46 1.31
C ALA A 25 14.55 -7.60 2.34
N ASN A 26 13.91 -8.72 1.97
CA ASN A 26 13.83 -9.90 2.82
C ASN A 26 15.22 -10.49 3.15
N ARG A 27 16.14 -10.53 2.17
CA ARG A 27 17.53 -10.97 2.41
C ARG A 27 18.30 -10.05 3.35
N LEU A 28 17.99 -8.76 3.35
CA LEU A 28 18.56 -7.77 4.27
C LEU A 28 17.87 -7.76 5.64
N HIS A 29 16.95 -8.69 5.92
CA HIS A 29 16.17 -8.77 7.16
C HIS A 29 15.31 -7.52 7.44
N ILE A 30 14.92 -6.80 6.39
CA ILE A 30 13.94 -5.71 6.47
C ILE A 30 12.60 -6.18 5.91
N SER A 31 11.51 -5.50 6.26
CA SER A 31 10.16 -5.84 5.79
C SER A 31 10.11 -5.81 4.25
N PRO A 32 9.62 -6.87 3.57
CA PRO A 32 9.45 -6.90 2.11
C PRO A 32 8.62 -5.73 1.56
N LEU A 33 7.72 -5.19 2.39
CA LEU A 33 6.92 -4.00 2.06
C LEU A 33 7.79 -2.82 1.63
N VAL A 34 8.95 -2.63 2.27
CA VAL A 34 9.91 -1.59 1.88
C VAL A 34 10.39 -1.80 0.45
N GLY A 35 10.69 -3.04 0.07
CA GLY A 35 11.06 -3.41 -1.30
C GLY A 35 9.96 -3.13 -2.32
N TYR A 36 8.71 -3.40 -1.97
CA TYR A 36 7.55 -3.10 -2.84
C TYR A 36 7.35 -1.60 -3.03
N LEU A 37 7.52 -0.79 -1.97
CA LEU A 37 7.46 0.66 -2.05
C LEU A 37 8.58 1.22 -2.94
N LEU A 38 9.80 0.72 -2.76
CA LEU A 38 10.94 1.11 -3.62
C LEU A 38 10.68 0.75 -5.09
N ALA A 39 10.08 -0.41 -5.37
CA ALA A 39 9.69 -0.79 -6.72
C ALA A 39 8.69 0.20 -7.32
N GLY A 40 7.70 0.65 -6.54
CA GLY A 40 6.74 1.69 -6.97
C GLY A 40 7.41 3.02 -7.27
N VAL A 41 8.37 3.45 -6.44
CA VAL A 41 9.15 4.67 -6.68
C VAL A 41 9.98 4.56 -7.96
N LEU A 42 10.65 3.43 -8.19
CA LEU A 42 11.46 3.20 -9.40
C LEU A 42 10.62 3.05 -10.68
N ALA A 43 9.41 2.48 -10.57
CA ALA A 43 8.47 2.38 -11.68
C ALA A 43 7.65 3.66 -11.90
N GLY A 44 7.88 4.70 -11.08
CA GLY A 44 7.22 6.00 -11.19
C GLY A 44 7.81 6.90 -12.28
N PRO A 45 7.15 8.03 -12.60
CA PRO A 45 7.53 8.93 -13.70
C PRO A 45 8.84 9.70 -13.45
N PHE A 46 9.39 9.63 -12.24
CA PHE A 46 10.61 10.34 -11.84
C PHE A 46 11.90 9.57 -12.17
N THR A 47 11.79 8.33 -12.63
CA THR A 47 12.91 7.47 -13.00
C THR A 47 12.98 7.37 -14.53
N PRO A 48 14.12 7.65 -15.18
CA PRO A 48 14.23 7.64 -16.65
C PRO A 48 14.09 6.24 -17.30
N SER A 49 13.92 5.20 -16.48
CA SER A 49 13.74 3.81 -16.91
C SER A 49 12.25 3.49 -17.17
N PHE A 50 11.86 2.22 -17.00
CA PHE A 50 10.48 1.75 -17.09
C PHE A 50 9.53 2.59 -16.22
N VAL A 51 8.52 3.22 -16.85
CA VAL A 51 7.47 3.99 -16.20
C VAL A 51 6.14 3.24 -16.38
N ALA A 52 5.51 2.91 -15.25
CA ALA A 52 4.16 2.35 -15.24
C ALA A 52 3.15 3.37 -15.76
N ASP A 53 2.10 2.91 -16.44
CA ASP A 53 1.05 3.79 -16.92
C ASP A 53 0.37 4.49 -15.74
N THR A 54 0.42 5.82 -15.71
CA THR A 54 -0.06 6.63 -14.57
C THR A 54 -1.58 6.65 -14.42
N ASN A 55 -2.33 6.19 -15.42
CA ASN A 55 -3.78 6.01 -15.33
C ASN A 55 -4.13 4.58 -14.92
N LEU A 56 -3.47 3.57 -15.51
CA LEU A 56 -3.79 2.17 -15.23
C LEU A 56 -3.25 1.69 -13.88
N ALA A 57 -2.08 2.17 -13.44
CA ALA A 57 -1.48 1.70 -12.20
C ALA A 57 -2.33 2.01 -10.94
N PRO A 58 -2.92 3.21 -10.79
CA PRO A 58 -3.87 3.49 -9.70
C PRO A 58 -5.12 2.60 -9.74
N GLU A 59 -5.72 2.37 -10.92
CA GLU A 59 -6.89 1.50 -11.07
C GLU A 59 -6.59 0.05 -10.65
N LEU A 60 -5.43 -0.47 -11.07
CA LEU A 60 -4.96 -1.79 -10.68
C LEU A 60 -4.66 -1.87 -9.17
N ALA A 61 -4.11 -0.81 -8.58
CA ALA A 61 -3.85 -0.73 -7.15
C ALA A 61 -5.16 -0.72 -6.34
N GLU A 62 -6.18 0.00 -6.80
CA GLU A 62 -7.51 0.00 -6.18
C GLU A 62 -8.15 -1.39 -6.22
N LEU A 63 -8.11 -2.08 -7.36
CA LEU A 63 -8.55 -3.47 -7.47
C LEU A 63 -7.77 -4.38 -6.51
N GLY A 64 -6.46 -4.21 -6.41
CA GLY A 64 -5.61 -4.96 -5.48
C GLY A 64 -6.01 -4.75 -4.02
N VAL A 65 -6.28 -3.50 -3.61
CA VAL A 65 -6.74 -3.16 -2.26
C VAL A 65 -8.13 -3.73 -2.00
N ILE A 66 -9.05 -3.67 -2.96
CA ILE A 66 -10.39 -4.28 -2.84
C ILE A 66 -10.27 -5.78 -2.63
N LEU A 67 -9.45 -6.48 -3.44
CA LEU A 67 -9.23 -7.92 -3.31
C LEU A 67 -8.59 -8.27 -1.95
N LEU A 68 -7.64 -7.46 -1.49
CA LEU A 68 -7.00 -7.62 -0.17
C LEU A 68 -8.04 -7.44 0.95
N MET A 69 -8.80 -6.36 0.95
CA MET A 69 -9.82 -6.06 1.96
C MET A 69 -10.96 -7.09 1.94
N PHE A 70 -11.34 -7.58 0.75
CA PHE A 70 -12.27 -8.70 0.61
C PHE A 70 -11.71 -9.98 1.22
N GLY A 71 -10.46 -10.33 0.91
CA GLY A 71 -9.79 -11.51 1.48
C GLY A 71 -9.67 -11.42 3.01
N VAL A 72 -9.31 -10.27 3.54
CA VAL A 72 -9.31 -10.00 5.00
C VAL A 72 -10.72 -10.17 5.57
N GLY A 73 -11.74 -9.64 4.88
CA GLY A 73 -13.14 -9.78 5.27
C GLY A 73 -13.63 -11.23 5.33
N LEU A 74 -13.20 -12.11 4.41
CA LEU A 74 -13.56 -13.54 4.43
C LEU A 74 -13.01 -14.29 5.65
N HIS A 75 -11.84 -13.89 6.15
CA HIS A 75 -11.24 -14.46 7.37
C HIS A 75 -11.74 -13.77 8.64
N PHE A 76 -12.53 -12.70 8.53
CA PHE A 76 -12.99 -11.90 9.65
C PHE A 76 -14.29 -12.45 10.25
N SER A 77 -14.23 -12.87 11.51
CA SER A 77 -15.41 -13.28 12.28
C SER A 77 -16.03 -12.06 12.98
N LEU A 78 -17.25 -11.68 12.57
CA LEU A 78 -18.04 -10.65 13.27
C LEU A 78 -18.27 -11.01 14.75
N LYS A 79 -18.37 -12.31 15.05
CA LYS A 79 -18.53 -12.81 16.42
C LYS A 79 -17.29 -12.53 17.26
N ASP A 80 -16.11 -12.69 16.68
CA ASP A 80 -14.84 -12.45 17.37
C ASP A 80 -14.68 -10.95 17.65
N LEU A 81 -15.00 -10.08 16.68
CA LEU A 81 -15.04 -8.64 16.92
C LEU A 81 -16.02 -8.27 18.04
N MET A 82 -17.22 -8.86 18.03
CA MET A 82 -18.24 -8.56 19.04
C MET A 82 -17.79 -8.97 20.44
N SER A 83 -16.95 -10.00 20.57
CA SER A 83 -16.40 -10.47 21.84
C SER A 83 -15.38 -9.49 22.45
N VAL A 84 -14.64 -8.76 21.61
CA VAL A 84 -13.63 -7.77 22.05
C VAL A 84 -14.06 -6.33 21.82
N LYS A 85 -15.33 -6.08 21.48
CA LYS A 85 -15.83 -4.76 21.05
C LYS A 85 -15.51 -3.63 22.02
N SER A 86 -15.54 -3.92 23.33
CA SER A 86 -15.31 -2.94 24.38
C SER A 86 -13.86 -2.44 24.43
N ILE A 87 -12.93 -3.19 23.84
CA ILE A 87 -11.51 -2.83 23.76
C ILE A 87 -11.16 -2.39 22.35
N ALA A 88 -11.59 -3.17 21.34
CA ALA A 88 -11.25 -2.93 19.95
C ALA A 88 -11.83 -1.62 19.40
N ILE A 89 -13.11 -1.31 19.67
CA ILE A 89 -13.75 -0.12 19.10
C ILE A 89 -13.20 1.16 19.74
N PRO A 90 -13.18 1.33 21.07
CA PRO A 90 -12.61 2.53 21.68
C PRO A 90 -11.12 2.66 21.40
N GLY A 91 -10.38 1.54 21.40
CA GLY A 91 -8.96 1.51 21.09
C GLY A 91 -8.65 2.00 19.67
N ALA A 92 -9.40 1.53 18.66
CA ALA A 92 -9.23 1.98 17.29
C ALA A 92 -9.55 3.48 17.14
N ILE A 93 -10.68 3.94 17.71
CA ILE A 93 -11.07 5.36 17.65
C ILE A 93 -10.02 6.23 18.33
N ALA A 94 -9.58 5.87 19.54
CA ALA A 94 -8.57 6.62 20.28
C ALA A 94 -7.23 6.62 19.54
N GLN A 95 -6.78 5.49 19.01
CA GLN A 95 -5.54 5.39 18.24
C GLN A 95 -5.59 6.28 16.98
N ILE A 96 -6.68 6.23 16.22
CA ILE A 96 -6.85 7.06 15.02
C ILE A 96 -6.85 8.54 15.40
N ALA A 97 -7.61 8.93 16.42
CA ALA A 97 -7.67 10.31 16.89
C ALA A 97 -6.30 10.83 17.35
N VAL A 98 -5.60 10.07 18.20
CA VAL A 98 -4.28 10.44 18.71
C VAL A 98 -3.25 10.52 17.59
N ALA A 99 -3.17 9.51 16.71
CA ALA A 99 -2.24 9.52 15.58
C ALA A 99 -2.49 10.71 14.64
N THR A 100 -3.77 11.03 14.39
CA THR A 100 -4.16 12.18 13.57
C THR A 100 -3.76 13.49 14.23
N LEU A 101 -4.05 13.68 15.53
CA LEU A 101 -3.69 14.88 16.27
C LEU A 101 -2.18 15.08 16.37
N LEU A 102 -1.41 14.00 16.57
CA LEU A 102 0.05 14.05 16.56
C LEU A 102 0.58 14.42 15.19
N GLY A 103 0.02 13.85 14.12
CA GLY A 103 0.37 14.21 12.74
C GLY A 103 0.07 15.69 12.43
N MET A 104 -1.09 16.18 12.83
CA MET A 104 -1.46 17.59 12.70
C MET A 104 -0.54 18.50 13.51
N GLY A 105 -0.24 18.15 14.76
CA GLY A 105 0.66 18.92 15.62
C GLY A 105 2.08 18.97 15.07
N LEU A 106 2.59 17.86 14.52
CA LEU A 106 3.88 17.81 13.85
C LEU A 106 3.89 18.66 12.57
N SER A 107 2.85 18.56 11.75
CA SER A 107 2.68 19.39 10.54
C SER A 107 2.77 20.88 10.89
N TRP A 108 2.04 21.31 11.92
CA TRP A 108 2.06 22.70 12.36
C TRP A 108 3.41 23.13 12.92
N ALA A 109 4.08 22.27 13.71
CA ALA A 109 5.43 22.54 14.23
C ALA A 109 6.49 22.66 13.13
N MET A 110 6.31 21.94 12.01
CA MET A 110 7.17 22.03 10.82
C MET A 110 6.79 23.21 9.90
N GLY A 111 5.79 24.02 10.28
CA GLY A 111 5.32 25.16 9.50
C GLY A 111 4.51 24.78 8.26
N TRP A 112 4.05 23.53 8.18
CA TRP A 112 3.15 23.06 7.13
C TRP A 112 1.73 23.40 7.58
N SER A 113 1.22 24.54 7.11
CA SER A 113 -0.14 25.05 7.35
C SER A 113 -1.10 24.66 6.24
#